data_AF-A0A349R189-F1
#
_entry.id   AF-A0A349R189-F1
#
_cell.length_a   1.000
_cell.length_b   1.000
_cell.length_c   1.000
_cell.angle_alpha   90.00
_cell.angle_beta   90.00
_cell.angle_gamma   90.00
#
_symmetry.space_group_name_H-M   'P 1'
#
loop_
_entity.id
_entity.type
_entity.pdbx_description
1 polymer ?
#
loop_
_entity_poly.entity_id
_entity_poly.type
_entity_poly.pdbx_seq_one_letter_code
_entity_poly.pdbx_strand_id
1 'polypeptide(L)'
;MKYGICTLALVPLRSEQAHRSEMVSQVLFGELFEILDEQADWTSIRLLETDYLGWIQNGQFQELNDLDRQHYLSGKPTIVGREGGVLFTDTTQFQLCHGTKLYLNTGNTVNLSP
;
A
#
# COMPACT_ATOMS: atom_id res chain seq x y z
N MET A 1 -5.78 -7.15 15.30
CA MET A 1 -5.80 -6.01 14.35
C MET A 1 -5.52 -6.59 12.99
N LYS A 2 -6.26 -6.15 11.97
CA LYS A 2 -6.05 -6.57 10.58
C LYS A 2 -5.24 -5.51 9.87
N TYR A 3 -4.31 -5.92 9.01
CA TYR A 3 -3.47 -5.01 8.24
C TYR A 3 -3.58 -5.33 6.77
N GLY A 4 -3.34 -4.32 5.95
CA GLY A 4 -3.22 -4.48 4.51
C GLY A 4 -2.02 -3.74 3.97
N ILE A 5 -1.69 -4.07 2.73
CA ILE A 5 -0.65 -3.42 1.95
C ILE A 5 -1.17 -3.10 0.55
N CYS A 6 -0.79 -1.93 0.03
CA CYS A 6 -1.09 -1.57 -1.34
C CYS A 6 -0.14 -2.29 -2.32
N THR A 7 -0.69 -3.11 -3.21
CA THR A 7 0.07 -3.87 -4.23
C THR A 7 -0.06 -3.27 -5.63
N LEU A 8 -0.90 -2.24 -5.79
CA LEU A 8 -0.98 -1.42 -6.99
C LEU A 8 -0.02 -0.23 -6.88
N ALA A 9 0.31 0.39 -8.02
CA ALA A 9 1.14 1.59 -8.04
C ALA A 9 0.59 2.69 -7.11
N LEU A 10 -0.74 2.85 -7.12
CA LEU A 10 -1.48 3.81 -6.32
C LEU A 10 -2.95 3.39 -6.19
N VAL A 11 -3.51 3.61 -5.00
CA VAL A 11 -4.95 3.43 -4.71
C VAL A 11 -5.52 4.74 -4.16
N PRO A 12 -6.64 5.25 -4.69
CA PRO A 12 -7.26 6.46 -4.16
C PRO A 12 -7.88 6.17 -2.79
N LEU A 13 -7.51 6.96 -1.78
CA LEU A 13 -8.19 6.98 -0.48
C LEU A 13 -9.32 8.00 -0.53
N ARG A 14 -10.55 7.57 -0.27
CA ARG A 14 -11.76 8.41 -0.40
C ARG A 14 -12.36 8.77 0.95
N SER A 15 -13.04 9.92 1.02
CA SER A 15 -13.73 10.34 2.25
C SER A 15 -14.92 9.46 2.60
N GLU A 16 -15.58 8.89 1.59
CA GLU A 16 -16.77 8.03 1.73
C GLU A 16 -16.68 6.80 0.82
N GLN A 17 -17.47 5.78 1.14
CA GLN A 17 -17.61 4.51 0.40
C GLN A 17 -18.36 4.67 -0.95
N ALA A 18 -17.88 5.57 -1.81
CA ALA A 18 -18.47 5.83 -3.12
C ALA A 18 -17.42 6.27 -4.15
N HIS A 19 -17.53 5.79 -5.39
CA HIS A 19 -16.61 6.19 -6.46
C HIS A 19 -16.64 7.70 -6.78
N ARG A 20 -17.77 8.37 -6.51
CA ARG A 20 -17.94 9.82 -6.70
C ARG A 20 -17.47 10.64 -5.49
N SER A 21 -17.17 10.00 -4.37
CA SER A 21 -16.64 10.66 -3.17
C SER A 21 -15.30 11.31 -3.49
N GLU A 22 -14.98 12.40 -2.78
CA GLU A 22 -13.70 13.06 -2.92
C GLU A 22 -12.53 12.10 -2.61
N MET A 23 -11.48 12.18 -3.41
CA MET A 23 -10.20 11.54 -3.09
C MET A 23 -9.46 12.46 -2.12
N VAL A 24 -9.34 12.02 -0.88
CA VAL A 24 -8.74 12.79 0.22
C VAL A 24 -7.25 12.52 0.38
N SER A 25 -6.79 11.36 -0.07
CA SER A 25 -5.37 10.99 -0.10
C SER A 25 -5.12 9.89 -1.13
N GLN A 26 -3.91 9.37 -1.16
CA GLN A 26 -3.48 8.26 -2.01
C GLN A 26 -2.70 7.27 -1.15
N VAL A 27 -2.91 5.98 -1.37
CA VAL A 27 -2.10 4.90 -0.80
C VAL A 27 -1.14 4.43 -1.88
N LEU A 28 0.15 4.50 -1.61
CA LEU A 28 1.19 4.16 -2.60
C LEU A 28 1.60 2.69 -2.49
N PHE A 29 2.19 2.15 -3.55
CA PHE A 29 2.73 0.79 -3.54
C PHE A 29 3.60 0.51 -2.29
N GLY A 30 3.34 -0.61 -1.63
CA GLY A 30 4.06 -1.05 -0.43
C GLY A 30 3.72 -0.30 0.85
N GLU A 31 2.78 0.65 0.82
CA GLU A 31 2.31 1.36 2.01
C GLU A 31 1.38 0.48 2.84
N LEU A 32 1.61 0.47 4.16
CA LEU A 32 0.87 -0.33 5.12
C LEU A 32 -0.24 0.49 5.78
N PHE A 33 -1.35 -0.19 6.06
CA PHE A 33 -2.47 0.38 6.78
C PHE A 33 -3.13 -0.66 7.68
N GLU A 34 -3.83 -0.18 8.71
CA GLU A 34 -4.75 -0.97 9.50
C GLU A 34 -6.13 -0.99 8.82
N ILE A 35 -6.75 -2.16 8.80
CA ILE A 35 -8.14 -2.34 8.35
C ILE A 35 -9.05 -2.16 9.56
N LEU A 36 -9.93 -1.17 9.48
CA LEU A 36 -10.84 -0.78 10.57
C LEU A 36 -12.23 -1.39 10.41
N ASP A 37 -12.76 -1.40 9.18
CA ASP A 37 -14.09 -1.90 8.87
C ASP A 37 -14.14 -2.41 7.42
N GLU A 38 -14.86 -3.50 7.19
CA GLU A 38 -14.97 -4.17 5.90
C GLU A 38 -16.44 -4.22 5.48
N GLN A 39 -16.77 -3.55 4.37
CA GLN A 39 -18.07 -3.53 3.74
C GLN A 39 -18.02 -4.31 2.41
N ALA A 40 -19.17 -4.52 1.77
CA ALA A 40 -19.27 -5.35 0.56
C ALA A 40 -18.28 -4.96 -0.55
N ASP A 41 -18.16 -3.65 -0.83
CA ASP A 41 -17.32 -3.13 -1.92
C ASP A 41 -16.17 -2.24 -1.43
N TRP A 42 -16.15 -1.89 -0.14
CA TRP A 42 -15.26 -0.88 0.42
C TRP A 42 -14.67 -1.32 1.76
N THR A 43 -13.42 -0.93 2.00
CA THR A 43 -12.74 -1.15 3.27
C THR A 43 -12.32 0.20 3.85
N SER A 44 -12.70 0.46 5.10
CA SER A 44 -12.20 1.60 5.86
C SER A 44 -10.84 1.28 6.45
N ILE A 45 -9.88 2.16 6.24
CA ILE A 45 -8.49 1.96 6.65
C ILE A 45 -7.92 3.15 7.40
N ARG A 46 -6.86 2.90 8.17
CA ARG A 46 -5.98 3.92 8.77
C ARG A 46 -4.55 3.70 8.28
N LEU A 47 -3.97 4.70 7.63
CA LEU A 47 -2.56 4.68 7.26
C LEU A 47 -1.68 4.65 8.51
N LEU A 48 -0.69 3.75 8.56
CA LEU A 48 0.13 3.57 9.76
C LEU A 48 1.11 4.72 10.02
N GLU A 49 1.53 5.44 8.99
CA GLU A 49 2.54 6.51 9.12
C GLU A 49 1.91 7.89 9.40
N THR A 50 0.68 8.12 8.92
CA THR A 50 0.03 9.44 8.98
C THR A 50 -1.22 9.45 9.85
N ASP A 51 -1.66 8.30 10.36
CA ASP A 51 -2.94 8.08 11.05
C ASP A 51 -4.17 8.53 10.24
N TYR A 52 -4.02 8.77 8.93
CA TYR A 52 -5.07 9.29 8.09
C TYR A 52 -6.11 8.21 7.77
N LEU A 53 -7.38 8.62 7.78
CA LEU A 53 -8.54 7.73 7.64
C LEU A 53 -9.22 7.91 6.29
N GLY A 54 -9.75 6.82 5.75
CA GLY A 54 -10.62 6.88 4.58
C GLY A 54 -11.02 5.49 4.10
N TRP A 55 -11.55 5.46 2.88
CA TRP A 55 -12.09 4.26 2.24
C TRP A 55 -11.32 3.93 0.97
N ILE A 56 -11.00 2.64 0.80
CA ILE A 56 -10.46 2.06 -0.44
C ILE A 56 -11.40 1.00 -0.97
N GLN A 57 -11.40 0.78 -2.29
CA GLN A 57 -12.23 -0.26 -2.89
C GLN A 57 -11.61 -1.64 -2.64
N ASN A 58 -12.46 -2.62 -2.36
CA ASN A 58 -12.05 -4.00 -2.19
C ASN A 58 -11.36 -4.52 -3.47
N GLY A 59 -10.33 -5.37 -3.31
CA GLY A 59 -9.54 -5.91 -4.43
C GLY A 59 -8.44 -4.97 -4.96
N GLN A 60 -8.30 -3.76 -4.40
CA GLN A 60 -7.19 -2.86 -4.73
C GLN A 60 -5.99 -2.99 -3.78
N PHE A 61 -6.08 -3.91 -2.81
CA PHE A 61 -5.04 -4.17 -1.82
C PHE A 61 -4.99 -5.65 -1.45
N GLN A 62 -3.98 -6.03 -0.68
CA GLN A 62 -3.84 -7.36 -0.13
C GLN A 62 -3.85 -7.30 1.40
N GLU A 63 -4.60 -8.18 2.06
CA GLU A 63 -4.51 -8.37 3.51
C GLU A 63 -3.13 -8.95 3.84
N LEU A 64 -2.52 -8.44 4.91
CA LEU A 64 -1.17 -8.80 5.31
C LEU A 64 -1.18 -9.36 6.74
N ASN A 65 -0.71 -10.60 6.88
CA ASN A 65 -0.57 -11.21 8.20
C ASN A 65 0.62 -10.61 8.98
N ASP A 66 0.65 -10.85 10.29
CA ASP A 66 1.65 -10.25 11.18
C ASP A 66 3.09 -10.69 10.87
N LEU A 67 3.31 -11.93 10.42
CA LEU A 67 4.64 -12.44 10.09
C LEU A 67 5.20 -11.75 8.85
N ASP A 68 4.40 -11.67 7.77
CA ASP A 68 4.79 -11.00 6.52
C ASP A 68 5.00 -9.50 6.74
N ARG A 69 4.16 -8.87 7.57
CA ARG A 69 4.33 -7.47 7.97
C ARG A 69 5.64 -7.24 8.69
N GLN A 70 5.98 -8.07 9.68
CA GLN A 70 7.24 -7.97 10.41
C GLN A 70 8.44 -8.22 9.49
N HIS A 71 8.34 -9.21 8.61
CA HIS A 71 9.38 -9.50 7.63
C HIS A 71 9.59 -8.32 6.67
N TYR A 72 8.53 -7.75 6.11
CA TYR A 72 8.60 -6.56 5.26
C TYR A 72 9.28 -5.40 5.98
N LEU A 73 8.84 -5.08 7.20
CA LEU A 73 9.40 -3.98 8.01
C LEU A 73 10.86 -4.20 8.46
N SER A 74 11.39 -5.42 8.37
CA SER A 74 12.80 -5.72 8.66
C SER A 74 13.77 -5.24 7.57
N GLY A 75 13.24 -4.93 6.38
CA GLY A 75 14.01 -4.40 5.27
C GLY A 75 14.52 -2.98 5.51
N LYS A 76 15.44 -2.52 4.67
CA LYS A 76 15.97 -1.15 4.72
C LYS A 76 14.94 -0.17 4.15
N PRO A 77 14.48 0.83 4.93
CA PRO A 77 13.57 1.85 4.43
C PRO A 77 14.23 2.66 3.32
N THR A 78 13.58 2.73 2.17
CA THR A 78 14.05 3.41 0.96
C THR A 78 12.89 4.16 0.33
N ILE A 79 13.12 5.40 -0.08
CA ILE A 79 12.10 6.26 -0.68
C ILE A 79 12.44 6.49 -2.15
N VAL A 80 11.43 6.37 -3.01
CA VAL A 80 11.53 6.72 -4.43
C VAL A 80 11.68 8.24 -4.56
N GLY A 81 12.88 8.68 -4.94
CA GLY A 81 13.20 10.08 -5.20
C GLY A 81 12.75 10.55 -6.58
N ARG A 82 13.03 11.82 -6.90
CA ARG A 82 12.57 12.55 -8.11
C ARG A 82 12.83 11.83 -9.45
N GLU A 83 13.83 10.97 -9.52
CA GLU A 83 14.17 10.22 -10.74
C GLU A 83 13.15 9.10 -11.05
N GLY A 84 12.23 8.83 -10.12
CA GLY A 84 11.25 7.76 -10.23
C GLY A 84 11.83 6.40 -9.84
N GLY A 85 10.95 5.40 -9.75
CA GLY A 85 11.33 4.02 -9.47
C GLY A 85 10.56 3.09 -10.39
N VAL A 86 11.17 1.98 -10.79
CA VAL A 86 10.50 0.94 -11.58
C VAL A 86 10.51 -0.33 -10.77
N LEU A 87 9.32 -0.88 -10.55
CA LEU A 87 9.18 -2.23 -10.00
C LEU A 87 9.14 -3.22 -11.17
N PHE A 88 9.97 -4.25 -11.07
CA PHE A 88 9.99 -5.36 -12.01
C PHE A 88 9.43 -6.61 -11.32
N THR A 89 8.52 -7.28 -12.03
CA THR A 89 8.04 -8.63 -11.72
C THR A 89 8.36 -9.53 -12.91
N ASP A 90 8.22 -10.85 -12.76
CA ASP A 90 8.50 -11.79 -13.85
C ASP A 90 7.67 -11.54 -15.13
N THR A 91 6.49 -10.92 -14.98
CA THR A 91 5.52 -10.75 -16.07
C THR A 91 5.25 -9.30 -16.43
N THR A 92 5.54 -8.36 -15.53
CA THR A 92 5.15 -6.96 -15.68
C THR A 92 6.19 -6.01 -15.09
N GLN A 93 6.19 -4.79 -15.60
CA GLN A 93 6.89 -3.65 -15.00
C GLN A 93 5.88 -2.52 -14.77
N PHE A 94 5.99 -1.82 -13.66
CA PHE A 94 5.22 -0.59 -13.48
C PHE A 94 6.02 0.47 -12.71
N GLN A 95 5.64 1.72 -12.97
CA GLN A 95 6.28 2.90 -12.39
C GLN A 95 5.78 3.13 -10.97
N LEU A 96 6.71 3.44 -10.07
CA LEU A 96 6.43 3.84 -8.71
C LEU A 96 6.36 5.37 -8.63
N CYS A 97 5.43 5.86 -7.83
CA CYS A 97 5.29 7.29 -7.57
C CYS A 97 6.48 7.80 -6.74
N HIS A 98 6.80 9.07 -6.92
CA HIS A 98 7.67 9.79 -6.00
C HIS A 98 7.11 9.72 -4.58
N GLY A 99 7.99 9.55 -3.59
CA GLY A 99 7.58 9.42 -2.20
C GLY A 99 7.12 8.01 -1.81
N THR A 100 6.99 7.06 -2.74
CA THR A 100 6.78 5.65 -2.42
C THR A 100 7.90 5.16 -1.50
N LYS A 101 7.53 4.70 -0.30
CA LYS A 101 8.44 4.20 0.72
C LYS A 101 8.33 2.69 0.79
N LEU A 102 9.47 2.03 0.56
CA LEU A 102 9.59 0.58 0.56
C LEU A 102 10.62 0.11 1.56
N TYR A 103 10.44 -1.10 2.06
CA TYR A 103 11.39 -1.75 2.94
C TYR A 103 12.10 -2.84 2.12
N LEU A 104 13.28 -2.51 1.61
CA LEU A 104 13.99 -3.32 0.63
C LEU A 104 14.94 -4.30 1.31
N ASN A 105 14.98 -5.53 0.81
CA ASN A 105 15.97 -6.51 1.22
C ASN A 105 17.36 -6.18 0.62
N THR A 106 18.40 -6.91 1.03
CA THR A 106 19.79 -6.71 0.56
C THR A 106 19.95 -6.79 -0.97
N GLY A 107 19.02 -7.44 -1.67
CA GLY A 107 18.97 -7.51 -3.13
C GLY A 107 18.21 -6.39 -3.83
N ASN A 108 17.78 -5.33 -3.12
CA ASN A 108 16.89 -4.28 -3.66
C ASN A 108 15.53 -4.84 -4.14
N THR A 109 15.06 -5.91 -3.48
CA THR A 109 13.80 -6.60 -3.77
C THR A 109 12.81 -6.44 -2.63
N VAL A 110 11.53 -6.58 -2.97
CA VAL A 110 10.41 -6.64 -2.03
C VAL A 110 9.76 -8.01 -2.17
N ASN A 111 9.71 -8.78 -1.09
CA ASN A 111 9.02 -10.06 -1.05
C ASN A 111 7.73 -9.87 -0.26
N LEU A 112 6.63 -9.66 -0.99
CA LEU A 112 5.29 -9.75 -0.42
C LEU A 112 4.81 -11.17 -0.72
N SER A 113 4.49 -11.93 0.33
CA SER A 113 3.91 -13.26 0.16
C SER A 113 2.61 -13.14 -0.67
N PRO A 114 2.35 -14.08 -1.61
CA PRO A 114 1.14 -14.06 -2.44
C PRO A 114 -0.14 -14.31 -1.63
#